data_AF-A0A183AMM2-F1
#
_entry.id   AF-A0A183AMM2-F1
#
_cell.length_a   1.000
_cell.length_b   1.000
_cell.length_c   1.000
_cell.angle_alpha   90.00
_cell.angle_beta   90.00
_cell.angle_gamma   90.00
#
_symmetry.space_group_name_H-M   'P 1'
#
loop_
_entity.id
_entity.type
_entity.pdbx_description
1 polymer ?
#
loop_
_entity_poly.entity_id
_entity_poly.type
_entity_poly.pdbx_seq_one_letter_code
_entity_poly.pdbx_strand_id
1 'polypeptide(L)'
;MLAETLGPTPETTNHLQGSKYALKAYEFWKTRESVIALILAELDVKLLISDAVRGFLLVLRRVFSNPIWFGVTFTSMLEQSIVAAFLAFAAKYIQDLFQVPAYMASIHTGAVVVPSSLLGVLSGALIMRHYRPRIDRTLAGVSLLIGGTVVTTIILMLISCPGNRVAGLTATYSGEPWPWLYGPAQLISPNLTAPCNARIPSSPTYWMSRDLYLSTDPDLKPPCSSSKFSPVCWRREIMDDPDHSGIPRYLTFFSPCHAGCQSRRMINRSRYVTVEEFTDCACVTRSLLNPSGEPVYNSSKQQIPFGQVTAGRCPTDCPQYAAFLAVLFMHILLTGMLQNPSNVITLRRLTQKRSQSTTNGSTTSPGSPHQPTPHRTTHSAVSAPKECDQSHLHSHVQEEQWNNPRTLVNPPV
;
A
#
# COMPACT_ATOMS: atom_id res chain seq x y z
N MET A 1 118.20 21.75 38.48
CA MET A 1 118.27 20.38 39.02
C MET A 1 116.91 19.73 38.82
N LEU A 2 116.89 18.71 37.95
CA LEU A 2 115.99 17.55 37.80
C LEU A 2 114.46 17.65 37.86
N ALA A 3 113.80 17.20 36.77
CA ALA A 3 112.72 16.18 36.68
C ALA A 3 112.22 16.11 35.21
N GLU A 4 112.50 15.08 34.40
CA GLU A 4 111.84 13.76 34.24
C GLU A 4 110.45 13.71 33.54
N THR A 5 110.51 13.37 32.25
CA THR A 5 109.79 12.35 31.41
C THR A 5 108.44 11.66 31.77
N LEU A 6 107.57 11.62 30.73
CA LEU A 6 106.74 10.51 30.16
C LEU A 6 105.30 10.18 30.67
N GLY A 7 104.35 10.01 29.71
CA GLY A 7 102.94 9.52 29.83
C GLY A 7 102.80 7.97 29.87
N PRO A 8 101.69 7.26 29.44
CA PRO A 8 100.58 7.60 28.49
C PRO A 8 99.11 7.04 28.73
N THR A 9 98.12 7.50 27.91
CA THR A 9 96.80 6.99 27.33
C THR A 9 95.77 6.11 28.13
N PRO A 10 94.45 5.90 27.73
CA PRO A 10 93.68 6.05 26.45
C PRO A 10 92.34 6.86 26.53
N GLU A 11 91.77 7.52 25.50
CA GLU A 11 91.18 7.14 24.18
C GLU A 11 89.74 6.56 24.15
N THR A 12 88.89 7.23 23.33
CA THR A 12 87.72 6.73 22.55
C THR A 12 86.45 6.17 23.22
N THR A 13 85.63 7.01 23.85
CA THR A 13 84.19 6.67 24.10
C THR A 13 83.16 7.80 23.96
N ASN A 14 83.58 9.05 23.79
CA ASN A 14 82.65 10.19 23.98
C ASN A 14 82.03 10.79 22.70
N HIS A 15 82.54 10.50 21.50
CA HIS A 15 82.06 11.14 20.26
C HIS A 15 80.88 10.43 19.55
N LEU A 16 80.63 9.14 19.78
CA LEU A 16 79.46 8.43 19.21
C LEU A 16 78.18 8.59 20.04
N GLN A 17 78.32 9.02 21.30
CA GLN A 17 77.22 9.17 22.25
C GLN A 17 76.38 10.41 21.89
N GLY A 18 77.02 11.54 21.54
CA GLY A 18 76.39 12.82 21.22
C GLY A 18 75.44 12.83 20.01
N SER A 19 75.79 12.17 18.89
CA SER A 19 74.93 12.16 17.69
C SER A 19 73.69 11.30 17.85
N LYS A 20 73.77 10.22 18.64
CA LYS A 20 72.62 9.38 18.99
C LYS A 20 71.62 10.11 19.87
N TYR A 21 72.07 11.01 20.75
CA TYR A 21 71.16 11.84 21.55
C TYR A 21 70.48 12.93 20.73
N ALA A 22 71.19 13.57 19.80
CA ALA A 22 70.59 14.58 18.92
C ALA A 22 69.56 13.97 17.95
N LEU A 23 69.85 12.79 17.38
CA LEU A 23 68.90 12.08 16.53
C LEU A 23 67.68 11.60 17.33
N LYS A 24 67.88 11.07 18.55
CA LYS A 24 66.78 10.72 19.47
C LYS A 24 65.96 11.94 19.88
N ALA A 25 66.57 13.09 20.11
CA ALA A 25 65.88 14.34 20.44
C ALA A 25 65.07 14.85 19.24
N TYR A 26 65.61 14.76 18.02
CA TYR A 26 64.93 15.14 16.78
C TYR A 26 63.76 14.19 16.47
N GLU A 27 63.93 12.88 16.61
CA GLU A 27 62.83 11.91 16.48
C GLU A 27 61.78 12.11 17.56
N PHE A 28 62.19 12.38 18.82
CA PHE A 28 61.28 12.70 19.91
C PHE A 28 60.48 13.99 19.66
N TRP A 29 61.11 15.01 19.09
CA TRP A 29 60.47 16.28 18.72
C TRP A 29 59.52 16.11 17.53
N LYS A 30 59.93 15.38 16.49
CA LYS A 30 59.11 15.01 15.31
C LYS A 30 57.90 14.14 15.67
N THR A 31 58.04 13.25 16.64
CA THR A 31 56.95 12.43 17.17
C THR A 31 55.95 13.29 17.96
N ARG A 32 56.43 14.30 18.70
CA ARG A 32 55.56 15.26 19.40
C ARG A 32 54.76 16.15 18.45
N GLU A 33 55.37 16.71 17.40
CA GLU A 33 54.67 17.48 16.36
C GLU A 33 53.59 16.62 15.66
N SER A 34 53.91 15.35 15.37
CA SER A 34 52.97 14.41 14.74
C SER A 34 51.79 14.04 15.66
N VAL A 35 52.05 13.84 16.95
CA VAL A 35 51.01 13.57 17.96
C VAL A 35 50.13 14.80 18.18
N ILE A 36 50.71 16.00 18.20
CA ILE A 36 49.95 17.26 18.29
C ILE A 36 49.06 17.43 17.05
N ALA A 37 49.58 17.18 15.84
CA ALA A 37 48.79 17.25 14.61
C ALA A 37 47.63 16.24 14.58
N LEU A 38 47.82 15.04 15.12
CA LEU A 38 46.76 14.01 15.21
C LEU A 38 45.68 14.39 16.24
N ILE A 39 46.07 14.95 17.38
CA ILE A 39 45.16 15.47 18.41
C ILE A 39 44.39 16.69 17.88
N LEU A 40 45.05 17.61 17.17
CA LEU A 40 44.42 18.77 16.54
C LEU A 40 43.42 18.34 15.47
N ALA A 41 43.77 17.38 14.61
CA ALA A 41 42.85 16.82 13.61
C ALA A 41 41.62 16.15 14.27
N GLU A 42 41.81 15.44 15.38
CA GLU A 42 40.69 14.81 16.09
C GLU A 42 39.81 15.83 16.85
N LEU A 43 40.39 16.91 17.36
CA LEU A 43 39.65 18.04 17.93
C LEU A 43 38.88 18.80 16.85
N ASP A 44 39.48 19.04 15.68
CA ASP A 44 38.83 19.69 14.55
C ASP A 44 37.66 18.87 14.04
N VAL A 45 37.80 17.55 13.89
CA VAL A 45 36.70 16.66 13.48
C VAL A 45 35.56 16.69 14.50
N LYS A 46 35.85 16.65 15.80
CA LYS A 46 34.82 16.73 16.86
C LYS A 46 34.11 18.08 16.87
N LEU A 47 34.85 19.17 16.64
CA LEU A 47 34.31 20.52 16.55
C LEU A 47 33.40 20.66 15.32
N LEU A 48 33.85 20.14 14.16
CA LEU A 48 33.12 20.17 12.90
C LEU A 48 31.83 19.34 12.96
N ILE A 49 31.85 18.18 13.63
CA ILE A 49 30.65 17.38 13.92
C ILE A 49 29.71 18.13 14.87
N SER A 50 30.23 18.72 15.95
CA SER A 50 29.43 19.48 16.93
C SER A 50 28.74 20.69 16.28
N ASP A 51 29.45 21.47 15.46
CA ASP A 51 28.89 22.61 14.75
C ASP A 51 27.92 22.19 13.65
N ALA A 52 28.17 21.08 12.96
CA ALA A 52 27.22 20.50 12.01
C ALA A 52 25.93 20.03 12.70
N VAL A 53 26.04 19.31 13.82
CA VAL A 53 24.90 18.83 14.62
C VAL A 53 24.13 20.01 15.22
N ARG A 54 24.81 21.00 15.77
CA ARG A 54 24.19 22.19 16.35
C ARG A 54 23.51 23.02 15.27
N GLY A 55 24.15 23.21 14.11
CA GLY A 55 23.57 23.86 12.94
C GLY A 55 22.32 23.13 12.45
N PHE A 56 22.38 21.81 12.36
CA PHE A 56 21.25 20.96 11.98
C PHE A 56 20.09 21.04 12.98
N LEU A 57 20.36 20.93 14.29
CA LEU A 57 19.35 21.03 15.35
C LEU A 57 18.68 22.42 15.40
N LEU A 58 19.44 23.49 15.12
CA LEU A 58 18.89 24.84 15.02
C LEU A 58 17.95 24.99 13.82
N VAL A 59 18.30 24.40 12.67
CA VAL A 59 17.43 24.36 11.49
C VAL A 59 16.18 23.53 11.78
N LEU A 60 16.32 22.35 12.36
CA LEU A 60 15.21 21.48 12.80
C LEU A 60 14.24 22.24 13.72
N ARG A 61 14.76 22.84 14.80
CA ARG A 61 13.94 23.61 15.74
C ARG A 61 13.19 24.74 15.04
N ARG A 62 13.81 25.42 14.06
CA ARG A 62 13.19 26.52 13.30
C ARG A 62 12.14 26.03 12.29
N VAL A 63 12.31 24.83 11.75
CA VAL A 63 11.34 24.18 10.84
C VAL A 63 10.12 23.72 11.64
N PHE A 64 10.34 23.01 12.76
CA PHE A 64 9.26 22.57 13.65
C PHE A 64 8.57 23.71 14.40
N SER A 65 9.25 24.82 14.70
CA SER A 65 8.59 26.01 15.29
C SER A 65 7.72 26.79 14.30
N ASN A 66 7.71 26.43 13.01
CA ASN A 66 6.86 27.09 12.03
C ASN A 66 5.49 26.39 11.99
N PRO A 67 4.41 27.01 12.52
CA PRO A 67 3.11 26.36 12.66
C PRO A 67 2.50 25.94 11.31
N ILE A 68 2.81 26.66 10.23
CA ILE A 68 2.26 26.37 8.90
C ILE A 68 2.95 25.15 8.27
N TRP A 69 4.27 25.01 8.45
CA TRP A 69 4.97 23.83 7.95
C TRP A 69 4.50 22.59 8.70
N PHE A 70 4.44 22.67 10.04
CA PHE A 70 3.96 21.58 10.87
C PHE A 70 2.52 21.18 10.56
N GLY A 71 1.60 22.14 10.40
CA GLY A 71 0.20 21.85 10.08
C GLY A 71 0.02 21.17 8.72
N VAL A 72 0.72 21.65 7.67
CA VAL A 72 0.65 21.05 6.33
C VAL A 72 1.26 19.64 6.34
N THR A 73 2.44 19.46 6.92
CA THR A 73 3.07 18.13 6.95
C THR A 73 2.29 17.14 7.80
N PHE A 74 1.77 17.55 8.96
CA PHE A 74 0.94 16.69 9.81
C PHE A 74 -0.34 16.25 9.08
N THR A 75 -1.02 17.18 8.40
CA THR A 75 -2.24 16.86 7.64
C THR A 75 -1.93 15.91 6.47
N SER A 76 -0.84 16.16 5.72
CA SER A 76 -0.42 15.25 4.66
C SER A 76 -0.03 13.87 5.20
N MET A 77 0.60 13.77 6.36
CA MET A 77 0.93 12.47 6.98
C MET A 77 -0.33 11.70 7.38
N LEU A 78 -1.32 12.37 7.97
CA LEU A 78 -2.61 11.76 8.30
C LEU A 78 -3.37 11.31 7.05
N GLU A 79 -3.33 12.11 5.99
CA GLU A 79 -3.97 11.77 4.73
C GLU A 79 -3.32 10.56 4.06
N GLN A 80 -1.99 10.51 4.02
CA GLN A 80 -1.26 9.37 3.46
C GLN A 80 -1.47 8.09 4.29
N SER A 81 -1.63 8.21 5.62
CA SER A 81 -1.93 7.05 6.46
C SER A 81 -3.35 6.50 6.21
N ILE A 82 -4.35 7.38 6.05
CA ILE A 82 -5.72 7.01 5.70
C ILE A 82 -5.75 6.32 4.34
N VAL A 83 -5.07 6.89 3.33
CA VAL A 83 -5.00 6.31 1.97
C VAL A 83 -4.31 4.95 2.01
N ALA A 84 -3.18 4.82 2.70
CA ALA A 84 -2.47 3.55 2.82
C ALA A 84 -3.33 2.47 3.50
N ALA A 85 -4.02 2.82 4.60
CA ALA A 85 -4.93 1.90 5.29
C ALA A 85 -6.10 1.49 4.38
N PHE A 86 -6.72 2.46 3.70
CA PHE A 86 -7.82 2.18 2.77
C PHE A 86 -7.36 1.26 1.64
N LEU A 87 -6.24 1.56 0.98
CA LEU A 87 -5.73 0.76 -0.14
C LEU A 87 -5.37 -0.68 0.26
N ALA A 88 -4.86 -0.89 1.47
CA ALA A 88 -4.56 -2.22 1.99
C ALA A 88 -5.80 -3.11 2.08
N PHE A 89 -6.96 -2.52 2.37
CA PHE A 89 -8.22 -3.24 2.54
C PHE A 89 -9.23 -3.00 1.41
N ALA A 90 -8.94 -2.14 0.42
CA ALA A 90 -9.88 -1.71 -0.60
C ALA A 90 -10.48 -2.89 -1.38
N ALA A 91 -9.62 -3.81 -1.84
CA ALA A 91 -10.09 -5.01 -2.54
C ALA A 91 -10.98 -5.87 -1.64
N LYS A 92 -10.61 -6.04 -0.37
CA LYS A 92 -11.39 -6.81 0.61
C LYS A 92 -12.73 -6.15 0.93
N TYR A 93 -12.73 -4.82 1.04
CA TYR A 93 -13.93 -4.02 1.23
C TYR A 93 -14.88 -4.19 0.04
N ILE A 94 -14.37 -4.15 -1.20
CA ILE A 94 -15.20 -4.40 -2.39
C ILE A 94 -15.76 -5.84 -2.41
N GLN A 95 -14.94 -6.82 -2.01
CA GLN A 95 -15.37 -8.23 -1.94
C GLN A 95 -16.53 -8.44 -0.96
N ASP A 96 -16.45 -7.83 0.22
CA ASP A 96 -17.43 -8.06 1.28
C ASP A 96 -18.64 -7.10 1.17
N LEU A 97 -18.46 -5.87 0.69
CA LEU A 97 -19.58 -4.93 0.54
C LEU A 97 -20.43 -5.24 -0.71
N PHE A 98 -19.80 -5.48 -1.86
CA PHE A 98 -20.49 -5.70 -3.13
C PHE A 98 -20.61 -7.17 -3.53
N GLN A 99 -20.06 -8.08 -2.72
CA GLN A 99 -20.14 -9.54 -2.95
C GLN A 99 -19.49 -9.98 -4.27
N VAL A 100 -18.47 -9.23 -4.70
CA VAL A 100 -17.69 -9.52 -5.91
C VAL A 100 -16.63 -10.57 -5.58
N PRO A 101 -16.33 -11.54 -6.47
CA PRO A 101 -15.30 -12.53 -6.22
C PRO A 101 -13.91 -11.87 -6.08
N ALA A 102 -13.03 -12.51 -5.31
CA ALA A 102 -11.77 -11.91 -4.88
C ALA A 102 -10.90 -11.38 -6.03
N TYR A 103 -10.80 -12.16 -7.11
CA TYR A 103 -10.02 -11.79 -8.28
C TYR A 103 -10.58 -10.55 -9.01
N MET A 104 -11.90 -10.45 -9.19
CA MET A 104 -12.52 -9.29 -9.84
C MET A 104 -12.38 -8.03 -8.99
N ALA A 105 -12.58 -8.15 -7.67
CA ALA A 105 -12.42 -7.02 -6.77
C ALA A 105 -10.99 -6.45 -6.79
N SER A 106 -9.98 -7.32 -6.82
CA SER A 106 -8.57 -6.90 -6.95
C SER A 106 -8.29 -6.25 -8.30
N ILE A 107 -8.79 -6.83 -9.41
CA ILE A 107 -8.64 -6.25 -10.76
C ILE A 107 -9.28 -4.86 -10.82
N HIS A 108 -10.51 -4.71 -10.34
CA HIS A 108 -11.24 -3.43 -10.38
C HIS A 108 -10.57 -2.38 -9.47
N THR A 109 -10.09 -2.78 -8.29
CA THR A 109 -9.32 -1.88 -7.41
C THR A 109 -8.06 -1.39 -8.12
N GLY A 110 -7.27 -2.30 -8.69
CA GLY A 110 -6.04 -1.95 -9.42
C GLY A 110 -6.32 -1.08 -10.65
N ALA A 111 -7.36 -1.42 -11.41
CA ALA A 111 -7.78 -0.69 -12.60
C ALA A 111 -8.28 0.72 -12.28
N VAL A 112 -8.75 1.00 -11.07
CA VAL A 112 -9.15 2.35 -10.65
C VAL A 112 -7.98 3.10 -10.03
N VAL A 113 -7.25 2.48 -9.09
CA VAL A 113 -6.22 3.15 -8.26
C VAL A 113 -4.99 3.55 -9.08
N VAL A 114 -4.52 2.68 -9.99
CA VAL A 114 -3.29 2.92 -10.76
C VAL A 114 -3.44 4.12 -11.71
N PRO A 115 -4.46 4.17 -12.61
CA PRO A 115 -4.60 5.31 -13.51
C PRO A 115 -4.98 6.60 -12.77
N SER A 116 -5.80 6.54 -11.71
CA SER A 116 -6.13 7.74 -10.92
C SER A 116 -4.90 8.34 -10.24
N SER A 117 -4.02 7.52 -9.65
CA SER A 117 -2.77 7.98 -9.05
C SER A 117 -1.87 8.67 -10.08
N LEU A 118 -1.71 8.07 -11.27
CA LEU A 118 -0.90 8.63 -12.35
C LEU A 118 -1.46 9.98 -12.82
N LEU A 119 -2.77 10.04 -13.10
CA LEU A 119 -3.44 11.26 -13.52
C LEU A 119 -3.39 12.35 -12.44
N GLY A 120 -3.51 11.99 -11.17
CA GLY A 120 -3.47 12.92 -10.04
C GLY A 120 -2.09 13.55 -9.88
N VAL A 121 -1.04 12.73 -9.87
CA VAL A 121 0.34 13.23 -9.75
C VAL A 121 0.70 14.07 -10.98
N LEU A 122 0.39 13.63 -12.19
CA LEU A 122 0.70 14.40 -13.41
C LEU A 122 -0.06 15.72 -13.46
N SER A 123 -1.36 15.71 -13.16
CA SER A 123 -2.16 16.95 -13.15
C SER A 123 -1.68 17.93 -12.08
N GLY A 124 -1.35 17.45 -10.87
CA GLY A 124 -0.74 18.28 -9.82
C GLY A 124 0.60 18.89 -10.23
N ALA A 125 1.45 18.13 -10.93
CA ALA A 125 2.73 18.63 -11.43
C ALA A 125 2.55 19.66 -12.56
N LEU A 126 1.64 19.39 -13.49
CA LEU A 126 1.34 20.29 -14.62
C LEU A 126 0.75 21.62 -14.13
N ILE A 127 -0.17 21.60 -13.16
CA ILE A 127 -0.75 22.81 -12.58
C ILE A 127 0.35 23.69 -11.96
N MET A 128 1.25 23.09 -11.19
CA MET A 128 2.35 23.83 -10.57
C MET A 128 3.38 24.35 -11.58
N ARG A 129 3.68 23.56 -12.63
CA ARG A 129 4.63 23.93 -13.69
C ARG A 129 4.08 25.02 -14.60
N HIS A 130 2.82 24.93 -15.00
CA HIS A 130 2.21 25.80 -16.00
C HIS A 130 1.80 27.16 -15.41
N TYR A 131 1.03 27.14 -14.31
CA TYR A 131 0.47 28.38 -13.75
C TYR A 131 1.43 29.12 -12.82
N ARG A 132 2.50 28.47 -12.33
CA ARG A 132 3.43 28.97 -11.30
C ARG A 132 2.73 29.86 -10.25
N PRO A 133 1.73 29.34 -9.53
CA PRO A 133 0.89 30.15 -8.67
C PRO A 133 1.67 30.81 -7.52
N ARG A 134 1.16 31.98 -7.10
CA ARG A 134 1.59 32.66 -5.87
C ARG A 134 1.27 31.79 -4.66
N ILE A 135 2.06 31.95 -3.60
CA ILE A 135 1.98 31.13 -2.37
C ILE A 135 0.56 31.12 -1.77
N ASP A 136 -0.13 32.25 -1.76
CA ASP A 136 -1.49 32.35 -1.19
C ASP A 136 -2.50 31.50 -1.96
N ARG A 137 -2.40 31.51 -3.30
CA ARG A 137 -3.26 30.67 -4.17
C ARG A 137 -2.92 29.20 -4.05
N THR A 138 -1.64 28.86 -3.90
CA THR A 138 -1.21 27.48 -3.67
C THR A 138 -1.73 26.96 -2.33
N LEU A 139 -1.69 27.78 -1.27
CA LEU A 139 -2.19 27.41 0.05
C LEU A 139 -3.72 27.20 0.04
N ALA A 140 -4.46 28.09 -0.61
CA ALA A 140 -5.90 27.95 -0.78
C ALA A 140 -6.26 26.70 -1.60
N GLY A 141 -5.53 26.43 -2.70
CA GLY A 141 -5.73 25.24 -3.52
C GLY A 141 -5.46 23.92 -2.76
N VAL A 142 -4.36 23.86 -2.00
CA VAL A 142 -4.05 22.69 -1.14
C VAL A 142 -5.14 22.49 -0.08
N SER A 143 -5.61 23.56 0.56
CA SER A 143 -6.68 23.48 1.56
C SER A 143 -7.99 22.96 0.96
N LEU A 144 -8.33 23.38 -0.26
CA LEU A 144 -9.52 22.91 -0.98
C LEU A 144 -9.39 21.42 -1.39
N LEU A 145 -8.20 21.01 -1.84
CA LEU A 145 -7.94 19.61 -2.19
C LEU A 145 -8.05 18.70 -0.96
N ILE A 146 -7.46 19.09 0.18
CA ILE A 146 -7.59 18.36 1.46
C ILE A 146 -9.07 18.30 1.90
N GLY A 147 -9.82 19.39 1.77
CA GLY A 147 -11.26 19.39 2.05
C GLY A 147 -12.02 18.40 1.16
N GLY A 148 -11.67 18.33 -0.13
CA GLY A 148 -12.23 17.37 -1.08
C GLY A 148 -11.89 15.91 -0.75
N THR A 149 -10.66 15.63 -0.29
CA THR A 149 -10.27 14.26 0.10
C THR A 149 -11.03 13.81 1.35
N VAL A 150 -11.21 14.68 2.34
CA VAL A 150 -12.04 14.38 3.52
C VAL A 150 -13.50 14.11 3.14
N VAL A 151 -14.11 14.93 2.27
CA VAL A 151 -15.49 14.74 1.81
C VAL A 151 -15.64 13.42 1.06
N THR A 152 -14.73 13.11 0.14
CA THR A 152 -14.76 11.83 -0.60
C THR A 152 -14.56 10.62 0.31
N THR A 153 -13.70 10.70 1.33
CA THR A 153 -13.57 9.64 2.35
C THR A 153 -14.87 9.42 3.12
N ILE A 154 -15.56 10.49 3.53
CA ILE A 154 -16.85 10.38 4.21
C ILE A 154 -17.87 9.71 3.27
N ILE A 155 -17.95 10.12 2.01
CA ILE A 155 -18.87 9.53 1.02
C ILE A 155 -18.58 8.04 0.84
N LEU A 156 -17.31 7.63 0.73
CA LEU A 156 -16.92 6.22 0.62
C LEU A 156 -17.43 5.38 1.79
N MET A 157 -17.44 5.94 3.00
CA MET A 157 -17.92 5.26 4.21
C MET A 157 -19.46 5.20 4.30
N LEU A 158 -20.18 6.11 3.64
CA LEU A 158 -21.65 6.16 3.67
C LEU A 158 -22.30 5.23 2.64
N ILE A 159 -21.58 4.82 1.60
CA ILE A 159 -22.10 3.91 0.58
C ILE A 159 -22.32 2.53 1.20
N SER A 160 -23.57 2.08 1.19
CA SER A 160 -23.97 0.76 1.69
C SER A 160 -24.76 0.00 0.63
N CYS A 161 -24.65 -1.32 0.64
CA CYS A 161 -25.42 -2.23 -0.21
C CYS A 161 -26.21 -3.23 0.64
N PRO A 162 -27.36 -3.72 0.16
CA PRO A 162 -28.06 -4.81 0.83
C PRO A 162 -27.16 -6.05 0.89
N GLY A 163 -27.08 -6.64 2.09
CA GLY A 163 -26.23 -7.80 2.35
C GLY A 163 -26.64 -9.06 1.56
N ASN A 164 -25.74 -10.03 1.49
CA ASN A 164 -26.06 -11.32 0.88
C ASN A 164 -27.09 -12.09 1.73
N ARG A 165 -27.96 -12.82 1.03
CA ARG A 165 -28.87 -13.77 1.66
C ARG A 165 -28.17 -15.11 1.76
N VAL A 166 -27.81 -15.51 2.98
CA VAL A 166 -27.16 -16.78 3.30
C VAL A 166 -28.16 -17.65 4.05
N ALA A 167 -28.45 -18.82 3.48
CA ALA A 167 -29.39 -19.79 4.05
C ALA A 167 -28.96 -20.18 5.47
N GLY A 168 -29.88 -20.03 6.44
CA GLY A 168 -29.67 -20.37 7.85
C GLY A 168 -28.95 -19.30 8.68
N LEU A 169 -28.48 -18.22 8.06
CA LEU A 169 -27.79 -17.10 8.72
C LEU A 169 -28.57 -15.79 8.57
N THR A 170 -28.80 -15.35 7.32
CA THR A 170 -29.48 -14.07 7.02
C THR A 170 -30.79 -14.27 6.24
N ALA A 171 -31.01 -15.45 5.65
CA ALA A 171 -32.24 -15.86 4.97
C ALA A 171 -32.62 -17.29 5.36
N THR A 172 -33.90 -17.64 5.37
CA THR A 172 -34.33 -19.03 5.63
C THR A 172 -33.97 -19.90 4.42
N TYR A 173 -34.04 -21.22 4.56
CA TYR A 173 -33.88 -22.12 3.42
C TYR A 173 -35.01 -21.98 2.38
N SER A 174 -36.14 -21.36 2.73
CA SER A 174 -37.20 -20.94 1.81
C SER A 174 -36.93 -19.59 1.14
N GLY A 175 -35.84 -18.90 1.50
CA GLY A 175 -35.42 -17.63 0.89
C GLY A 175 -36.05 -16.37 1.49
N GLU A 176 -36.92 -16.53 2.50
CA GLU A 176 -37.49 -15.42 3.24
C GLU A 176 -36.38 -14.67 4.01
N PRO A 177 -36.38 -13.33 4.00
CA PRO A 177 -35.48 -12.56 4.84
C PRO A 177 -35.71 -12.96 6.29
N TRP A 178 -34.64 -13.21 7.05
CA TRP A 178 -34.84 -13.40 8.49
C TRP A 178 -35.40 -12.13 9.13
N PRO A 179 -36.18 -12.23 10.22
CA PRO A 179 -36.88 -11.10 10.85
C PRO A 179 -36.00 -9.94 11.34
N TRP A 180 -34.67 -10.10 11.32
CA TRP A 180 -33.67 -9.11 11.76
C TRP A 180 -33.69 -7.79 10.97
N LEU A 181 -34.45 -7.68 9.88
CA LEU A 181 -34.55 -6.42 9.14
C LEU A 181 -35.26 -5.31 9.96
N TYR A 182 -36.00 -5.65 11.03
CA TYR A 182 -36.64 -4.66 11.93
C TYR A 182 -36.71 -5.06 13.43
N GLY A 183 -35.96 -6.06 13.91
CA GLY A 183 -36.11 -6.60 15.29
C GLY A 183 -34.79 -6.86 16.05
N PRO A 184 -34.83 -7.04 17.39
CA PRO A 184 -33.64 -7.27 18.21
C PRO A 184 -32.96 -8.58 17.83
N ALA A 185 -31.73 -8.48 17.34
CA ALA A 185 -30.93 -9.52 16.69
C ALA A 185 -30.53 -10.74 17.55
N GLN A 186 -31.12 -10.96 18.72
CA GLN A 186 -30.50 -11.72 19.81
C GLN A 186 -31.23 -12.99 20.29
N LEU A 187 -32.33 -13.41 19.65
CA LEU A 187 -33.19 -14.48 20.21
C LEU A 187 -33.28 -15.79 19.40
N ILE A 188 -32.59 -15.89 18.26
CA ILE A 188 -32.65 -17.09 17.42
C ILE A 188 -31.23 -17.47 16.99
N SER A 189 -30.81 -18.66 17.39
CA SER A 189 -29.53 -19.24 16.99
C SER A 189 -29.50 -19.48 15.48
N PRO A 190 -28.37 -19.19 14.81
CA PRO A 190 -28.21 -19.49 13.40
C PRO A 190 -28.40 -20.98 13.17
N ASN A 191 -29.27 -21.34 12.22
CA ASN A 191 -29.60 -22.73 11.92
C ASN A 191 -29.23 -23.06 10.48
N LEU A 192 -28.06 -23.65 10.31
CA LEU A 192 -27.55 -24.07 9.00
C LEU A 192 -28.13 -25.42 8.56
N THR A 193 -28.90 -26.13 9.40
CA THR A 193 -29.51 -27.41 9.05
C THR A 193 -30.98 -27.27 8.65
N ALA A 194 -31.35 -28.00 7.60
CA ALA A 194 -32.67 -28.14 7.03
C ALA A 194 -32.85 -29.61 6.57
N PRO A 195 -34.07 -30.13 6.42
CA PRO A 195 -34.29 -31.51 5.97
C PRO A 195 -33.52 -31.88 4.68
N CYS A 196 -33.41 -30.93 3.75
CA CYS A 196 -32.67 -31.11 2.50
C CYS A 196 -31.16 -31.33 2.65
N ASN A 197 -30.57 -30.84 3.73
CA ASN A 197 -29.14 -31.01 4.03
C ASN A 197 -28.91 -31.81 5.31
N ALA A 198 -29.97 -32.29 5.97
CA ALA A 198 -29.86 -33.23 7.08
C ALA A 198 -29.25 -34.57 6.62
N ARG A 199 -29.29 -34.86 5.31
CA ARG A 199 -28.64 -36.00 4.66
C ARG A 199 -27.18 -35.70 4.25
N ILE A 200 -26.51 -34.75 4.89
CA ILE A 200 -25.04 -34.64 4.79
C ILE A 200 -24.43 -35.83 5.57
N PRO A 201 -23.47 -36.57 4.99
CA PRO A 201 -22.79 -37.68 5.66
C PRO A 201 -21.94 -37.15 6.81
N SER A 202 -22.54 -36.98 7.98
CA SER A 202 -21.86 -36.57 9.21
C SER A 202 -21.82 -37.67 10.27
N SER A 203 -22.35 -38.86 9.96
CA SER A 203 -22.30 -40.01 10.87
C SER A 203 -21.51 -41.17 10.26
N PRO A 204 -20.41 -41.62 10.89
CA PRO A 204 -19.71 -42.84 10.51
C PRO A 204 -20.50 -44.08 10.94
N THR A 205 -21.80 -44.14 10.71
CA THR A 205 -22.63 -45.33 10.98
C THR A 205 -23.61 -45.62 9.85
N TYR A 206 -23.67 -44.77 8.82
CA TYR A 206 -24.50 -45.00 7.63
C TYR A 206 -23.74 -45.70 6.49
N TRP A 207 -22.66 -46.42 6.80
CA TRP A 207 -21.94 -47.26 5.83
C TRP A 207 -22.38 -48.73 5.86
N MET A 208 -23.43 -49.09 6.60
CA MET A 208 -23.88 -50.50 6.73
C MET A 208 -25.03 -50.93 5.80
N SER A 209 -25.35 -50.22 4.72
CA SER A 209 -26.34 -50.75 3.74
C SER A 209 -26.11 -50.26 2.32
N ARG A 210 -24.93 -50.54 1.79
CA ARG A 210 -24.72 -51.02 0.40
C ARG A 210 -23.27 -51.44 0.26
N ASP A 211 -23.07 -52.70 -0.08
CA ASP A 211 -21.78 -53.29 -0.39
C ASP A 211 -21.06 -52.49 -1.47
N LEU A 212 -20.01 -51.74 -1.09
CA LEU A 212 -18.87 -51.51 -1.96
C LEU A 212 -17.64 -51.20 -1.11
N TYR A 213 -16.74 -52.18 -1.10
CA TYR A 213 -15.36 -52.18 -0.65
C TYR A 213 -14.75 -50.80 -0.34
N LEU A 214 -14.17 -50.72 0.87
CA LEU A 214 -12.93 -50.01 1.22
C LEU A 214 -12.24 -49.32 0.03
N SER A 215 -12.74 -48.15 -0.37
CA SER A 215 -12.11 -47.36 -1.42
C SER A 215 -11.06 -46.48 -0.76
N THR A 216 -9.80 -46.87 -0.93
CA THR A 216 -8.61 -46.04 -0.68
C THR A 216 -8.42 -45.00 -1.80
N ASP A 217 -9.50 -44.54 -2.41
CA ASP A 217 -9.49 -43.55 -3.49
C ASP A 217 -9.77 -42.14 -2.90
N PRO A 218 -8.81 -41.20 -2.98
CA PRO A 218 -9.02 -39.82 -2.55
C PRO A 218 -10.16 -39.08 -3.28
N ASP A 219 -10.71 -39.66 -4.37
CA ASP A 219 -11.87 -39.12 -5.09
C ASP A 219 -13.24 -39.48 -4.47
N LEU A 220 -13.29 -40.32 -3.43
CA LEU A 220 -14.55 -40.69 -2.73
C LEU A 220 -14.81 -39.87 -1.45
N LYS A 221 -14.25 -38.67 -1.34
CA LYS A 221 -14.59 -37.71 -0.28
C LYS A 221 -15.83 -36.91 -0.73
N PRO A 222 -16.82 -36.61 0.14
CA PRO A 222 -17.89 -35.69 -0.23
C PRO A 222 -17.28 -34.39 -0.76
N PRO A 223 -17.83 -33.77 -1.83
CA PRO A 223 -17.23 -32.61 -2.49
C PRO A 223 -17.25 -31.33 -1.63
N CYS A 224 -17.49 -31.46 -0.33
CA CYS A 224 -17.78 -30.37 0.58
C CYS A 224 -17.32 -30.67 2.01
N SER A 225 -17.12 -29.59 2.77
CA SER A 225 -16.85 -29.63 4.21
C SER A 225 -17.99 -28.93 4.94
N SER A 226 -18.46 -29.49 6.05
CA SER A 226 -19.48 -28.88 6.91
C SER A 226 -18.90 -27.81 7.83
N SER A 227 -17.62 -27.91 8.19
CA SER A 227 -16.95 -26.95 9.10
C SER A 227 -16.23 -25.81 8.37
N LYS A 228 -15.82 -26.00 7.11
CA LYS A 228 -15.12 -24.98 6.32
C LYS A 228 -16.11 -24.12 5.53
N PHE A 229 -16.04 -22.80 5.71
CA PHE A 229 -16.78 -21.86 4.88
C PHE A 229 -16.29 -21.91 3.43
N SER A 230 -17.16 -22.33 2.52
CA SER A 230 -16.88 -22.47 1.08
C SER A 230 -18.15 -22.12 0.31
N PRO A 231 -18.51 -20.83 0.22
CA PRO A 231 -19.84 -20.42 -0.18
C PRO A 231 -20.16 -20.87 -1.60
N VAL A 232 -21.41 -21.27 -1.81
CA VAL A 232 -21.96 -21.59 -3.14
C VAL A 232 -23.19 -20.75 -3.41
N CYS A 233 -23.36 -20.37 -4.68
CA CYS A 233 -24.45 -19.55 -5.13
C CYS A 233 -25.46 -20.35 -5.94
N TRP A 234 -26.71 -20.29 -5.52
CA TRP A 234 -27.86 -20.68 -6.32
C TRP A 234 -28.46 -19.48 -7.03
N ARG A 235 -28.78 -19.64 -8.31
CA ARG A 235 -29.44 -18.62 -9.15
C ARG A 235 -30.67 -19.25 -9.80
N ARG A 236 -31.79 -18.55 -9.77
CA ARG A 236 -33.00 -18.94 -10.49
C ARG A 236 -32.79 -18.81 -12.01
N GLU A 237 -33.03 -19.90 -12.76
CA GLU A 237 -32.87 -19.91 -14.22
C GLU A 237 -34.10 -19.37 -14.98
N ILE A 238 -35.30 -19.54 -14.44
CA ILE A 238 -36.55 -19.20 -15.11
C ILE A 238 -37.12 -17.88 -14.53
N MET A 239 -37.18 -16.85 -15.37
CA MET A 239 -37.87 -15.58 -15.13
C MET A 239 -39.29 -15.62 -15.71
N ASP A 240 -40.06 -16.64 -15.37
CA ASP A 240 -41.48 -16.65 -15.75
C ASP A 240 -42.26 -15.96 -14.61
N ASP A 241 -42.88 -14.84 -14.99
CA ASP A 241 -43.80 -13.96 -14.28
C ASP A 241 -43.26 -12.88 -13.29
N PRO A 242 -43.81 -11.64 -13.34
CA PRO A 242 -43.48 -10.56 -12.42
C PRO A 242 -44.21 -10.63 -11.07
N ASP A 243 -45.02 -11.66 -10.83
CA ASP A 243 -45.86 -11.75 -9.64
C ASP A 243 -45.82 -13.14 -9.00
N HIS A 244 -44.74 -13.50 -8.28
CA HIS A 244 -44.75 -14.58 -7.28
C HIS A 244 -43.89 -14.19 -6.06
N SER A 245 -44.62 -13.71 -5.04
CA SER A 245 -44.37 -13.75 -3.60
C SER A 245 -42.99 -14.26 -3.11
N GLY A 246 -42.16 -13.34 -2.61
CA GLY A 246 -41.22 -13.61 -1.51
C GLY A 246 -39.92 -14.39 -1.82
N ILE A 247 -39.80 -15.11 -2.95
CA ILE A 247 -38.62 -15.94 -3.24
C ILE A 247 -37.49 -15.09 -3.87
N PRO A 248 -36.24 -15.13 -3.37
CA PRO A 248 -35.14 -14.35 -3.91
C PRO A 248 -34.63 -14.88 -5.26
N ARG A 249 -34.09 -13.98 -6.11
CA ARG A 249 -33.44 -14.34 -7.40
C ARG A 249 -32.17 -15.18 -7.22
N TYR A 250 -31.49 -15.00 -6.09
CA TYR A 250 -30.25 -15.66 -5.74
C TYR A 250 -30.20 -15.96 -4.24
N LEU A 251 -29.62 -17.10 -3.86
CA LEU A 251 -29.43 -17.50 -2.48
C LEU A 251 -28.04 -18.13 -2.31
N THR A 252 -27.30 -17.67 -1.30
CA THR A 252 -25.98 -18.21 -0.97
C THR A 252 -26.12 -19.29 0.11
N PHE A 253 -25.38 -20.38 -0.01
CA PHE A 253 -25.25 -21.40 1.03
C PHE A 253 -23.84 -21.37 1.63
N PHE A 254 -23.71 -21.77 2.90
CA PHE A 254 -22.43 -21.76 3.62
C PHE A 254 -21.36 -22.66 2.96
N SER A 255 -21.78 -23.85 2.51
CA SER A 255 -20.95 -24.77 1.75
C SER A 255 -21.79 -25.64 0.81
N PRO A 256 -21.20 -26.40 -0.14
CA PRO A 256 -21.97 -27.28 -1.01
C PRO A 256 -22.72 -28.38 -0.23
N CYS A 257 -22.21 -28.78 0.94
CA CYS A 257 -22.90 -29.70 1.85
C CYS A 257 -24.23 -29.10 2.32
N HIS A 258 -24.22 -27.81 2.70
CA HIS A 258 -25.40 -27.11 3.16
C HIS A 258 -26.43 -26.87 2.05
N ALA A 259 -26.00 -26.88 0.79
CA ALA A 259 -26.89 -26.92 -0.38
C ALA A 259 -27.38 -28.34 -0.75
N GLY A 260 -26.88 -29.38 -0.05
CA GLY A 260 -27.23 -30.77 -0.28
C GLY A 260 -26.66 -31.36 -1.57
N CYS A 261 -25.52 -30.84 -2.07
CA CYS A 261 -24.92 -31.30 -3.32
C CYS A 261 -24.09 -32.57 -3.18
N GLN A 262 -24.24 -33.48 -4.14
CA GLN A 262 -23.56 -34.78 -4.12
C GLN A 262 -22.39 -34.88 -5.10
N SER A 263 -22.39 -34.07 -6.16
CA SER A 263 -21.38 -34.13 -7.22
C SER A 263 -20.82 -32.74 -7.55
N ARG A 264 -19.65 -32.71 -8.19
CA ARG A 264 -18.96 -31.50 -8.67
C ARG A 264 -18.49 -31.71 -10.11
N ARG A 265 -18.53 -30.64 -10.90
CA ARG A 265 -18.03 -30.59 -12.27
C ARG A 265 -17.39 -29.25 -12.55
N MET A 266 -16.35 -29.24 -13.38
CA MET A 266 -15.73 -28.01 -13.87
C MET A 266 -16.38 -27.62 -15.20
N ILE A 267 -16.91 -26.40 -15.28
CA ILE A 267 -17.57 -25.89 -16.50
C ILE A 267 -16.77 -24.74 -17.07
N ASN A 268 -16.52 -24.79 -18.36
CA ASN A 268 -15.93 -23.69 -19.11
C ASN A 268 -17.04 -22.69 -19.46
N ARG A 269 -17.19 -21.62 -18.68
CA ARG A 269 -18.12 -20.53 -19.00
C ARG A 269 -17.62 -19.63 -20.13
N SER A 270 -16.30 -19.55 -20.32
CA SER A 270 -15.65 -18.77 -21.38
C SER A 270 -14.30 -19.38 -21.73
N ARG A 271 -13.65 -18.92 -22.83
CA ARG A 271 -12.30 -19.37 -23.23
C ARG A 271 -11.21 -19.14 -22.17
N TYR A 272 -11.47 -18.30 -21.18
CA TYR A 272 -10.51 -17.94 -20.12
C TYR A 272 -11.00 -18.23 -18.70
N VAL A 273 -12.23 -18.73 -18.53
CA VAL A 273 -12.85 -18.88 -17.19
C VAL A 273 -13.49 -20.25 -17.05
N THR A 274 -12.90 -21.06 -16.17
CA THR A 274 -13.45 -22.32 -15.68
C THR A 274 -14.08 -22.07 -14.32
N VAL A 275 -15.32 -22.53 -14.13
CA VAL A 275 -16.08 -22.36 -12.88
C VAL A 275 -16.42 -23.73 -12.33
N GLU A 276 -16.17 -23.93 -11.05
CA GLU A 276 -16.61 -25.11 -10.33
C GLU A 276 -18.11 -25.03 -10.08
N GLU A 277 -18.83 -26.03 -10.55
CA GLU A 277 -20.27 -26.19 -10.37
C GLU A 277 -20.56 -27.48 -9.62
N PHE A 278 -21.47 -27.40 -8.65
CA PHE A 278 -21.95 -28.54 -7.89
C PHE A 278 -23.32 -28.93 -8.40
N THR A 279 -23.53 -30.24 -8.60
CA THR A 279 -24.76 -30.82 -9.14
C THR A 279 -25.43 -31.74 -8.12
N ASP A 280 -26.67 -32.10 -8.43
CA ASP A 280 -27.48 -33.01 -7.61
C ASP A 280 -27.68 -32.47 -6.20
N CYS A 281 -28.01 -31.17 -6.12
CA CYS A 281 -28.22 -30.46 -4.88
C CYS A 281 -29.66 -30.59 -4.38
N ALA A 282 -29.87 -31.28 -3.26
CA ALA A 282 -31.20 -31.55 -2.72
C ALA A 282 -31.96 -30.29 -2.24
N CYS A 283 -31.25 -29.25 -1.79
CA CYS A 283 -31.88 -28.05 -1.24
C CYS A 283 -32.40 -27.07 -2.29
N VAL A 284 -32.15 -27.33 -3.57
CA VAL A 284 -32.49 -26.41 -4.67
C VAL A 284 -32.94 -27.17 -5.89
N THR A 285 -33.72 -26.51 -6.74
CA THR A 285 -34.06 -26.96 -8.11
C THR A 285 -33.59 -25.88 -9.10
N ARG A 286 -33.86 -25.99 -10.39
CA ARG A 286 -33.50 -24.94 -11.36
C ARG A 286 -34.25 -23.61 -11.15
N SER A 287 -35.46 -23.68 -10.58
CA SER A 287 -36.36 -22.52 -10.44
C SER A 287 -36.79 -22.20 -9.01
N LEU A 288 -36.78 -23.19 -8.11
CA LEU A 288 -37.32 -23.10 -6.76
C LEU A 288 -36.31 -23.54 -5.69
N LEU A 289 -36.49 -23.01 -4.49
CA LEU A 289 -35.81 -23.48 -3.28
C LEU A 289 -36.58 -24.70 -2.73
N ASN A 290 -35.85 -25.73 -2.27
CA ASN A 290 -36.42 -26.97 -1.75
C ASN A 290 -35.89 -27.27 -0.34
N PRO A 291 -36.38 -26.58 0.71
CA PRO A 291 -35.94 -26.81 2.09
C PRO A 291 -36.22 -28.24 2.59
N SER A 292 -37.21 -28.93 2.00
CA SER A 292 -37.60 -30.29 2.40
C SER A 292 -36.63 -31.37 1.90
N GLY A 293 -36.01 -31.16 0.75
CA GLY A 293 -35.16 -32.15 0.09
C GLY A 293 -35.91 -33.31 -0.57
N GLU A 294 -37.25 -33.31 -0.50
CA GLU A 294 -38.08 -34.29 -1.17
C GLU A 294 -38.22 -33.96 -2.66
N PRO A 295 -38.39 -34.96 -3.54
CA PRO A 295 -38.55 -34.73 -4.97
C PRO A 295 -39.81 -33.92 -5.25
N VAL A 296 -39.64 -32.78 -5.91
CA VAL A 296 -40.74 -31.90 -6.30
C VAL A 296 -41.27 -32.36 -7.66
N TYR A 297 -42.59 -32.43 -7.81
CA TYR A 297 -43.25 -32.78 -9.07
C TYR A 297 -43.94 -31.56 -9.64
N ASN A 298 -43.90 -31.40 -10.96
CA ASN A 298 -44.64 -30.36 -11.66
C ASN A 298 -46.15 -30.72 -11.75
N SER A 299 -46.96 -29.79 -12.26
CA SER A 299 -48.41 -30.00 -12.46
C SER A 299 -48.72 -31.21 -13.36
N SER A 300 -47.78 -31.60 -14.23
CA SER A 300 -47.87 -32.77 -15.11
C SER A 300 -47.38 -34.08 -14.45
N LYS A 301 -47.15 -34.10 -13.13
CA LYS A 301 -46.60 -35.23 -12.35
C LYS A 301 -45.20 -35.70 -12.78
N GLN A 302 -44.45 -34.87 -13.49
CA GLN A 302 -43.06 -35.14 -13.83
C GLN A 302 -42.16 -34.61 -12.70
N GLN A 303 -41.19 -35.44 -12.30
CA GLN A 303 -40.20 -35.05 -11.29
C GLN A 303 -39.33 -33.90 -11.82
N ILE A 304 -39.25 -32.83 -11.05
CA ILE A 304 -38.35 -31.71 -11.31
C ILE A 304 -36.94 -32.15 -10.87
N PRO A 305 -35.93 -32.06 -11.76
CA PRO A 305 -34.58 -32.45 -11.41
C PRO A 305 -34.01 -31.53 -10.32
N PHE A 306 -33.11 -32.09 -9.51
CA PHE A 306 -32.33 -31.32 -8.55
C PHE A 306 -31.55 -30.20 -9.23
N GLY A 307 -31.33 -29.13 -8.48
CA GLY A 307 -30.70 -27.91 -8.95
C GLY A 307 -29.18 -27.99 -8.94
N GLN A 308 -28.58 -26.91 -9.42
CA GLN A 308 -27.13 -26.75 -9.51
C GLN A 308 -26.74 -25.43 -8.82
N VAL A 309 -25.54 -25.40 -8.27
CA VAL A 309 -24.97 -24.21 -7.61
C VAL A 309 -23.53 -24.00 -8.05
N THR A 310 -23.11 -22.75 -8.16
CA THR A 310 -21.73 -22.41 -8.53
C THR A 310 -20.90 -21.98 -7.34
N ALA A 311 -19.61 -22.29 -7.34
CA ALA A 311 -18.69 -21.81 -6.31
C ALA A 311 -18.68 -20.26 -6.21
N GLY A 312 -18.63 -19.75 -4.99
CA GLY A 312 -18.62 -18.33 -4.68
C GLY A 312 -19.94 -17.82 -4.09
N ARG A 313 -19.91 -16.58 -3.62
CA ARG A 313 -21.09 -15.88 -3.11
C ARG A 313 -21.96 -15.41 -4.28
N CYS A 314 -23.26 -15.28 -4.05
CA CYS A 314 -24.12 -14.72 -5.08
C CYS A 314 -23.86 -13.23 -5.30
N PRO A 315 -23.91 -12.76 -6.57
CA PRO A 315 -23.81 -11.34 -6.86
C PRO A 315 -25.00 -10.62 -6.23
N THR A 316 -24.76 -9.41 -5.75
CA THR A 316 -25.82 -8.51 -5.33
C THR A 316 -26.01 -7.46 -6.42
N ASP A 317 -27.26 -7.24 -6.84
CA ASP A 317 -27.59 -6.15 -7.75
C ASP A 317 -27.49 -4.83 -6.97
N CYS A 318 -26.27 -4.31 -6.80
CA CYS A 318 -26.06 -3.04 -6.10
C CYS A 318 -25.81 -1.89 -7.10
N PRO A 319 -26.76 -0.95 -7.27
CA PRO A 319 -26.57 0.19 -8.17
C PRO A 319 -25.46 1.14 -7.69
N GLN A 320 -25.13 1.11 -6.40
CA GLN A 320 -24.09 1.93 -5.80
C GLN A 320 -22.66 1.44 -6.09
N TYR A 321 -22.49 0.29 -6.75
CA TYR A 321 -21.16 -0.23 -7.07
C TYR A 321 -20.37 0.69 -8.00
N ALA A 322 -20.99 1.15 -9.09
CA ALA A 322 -20.35 2.07 -10.02
C ALA A 322 -20.05 3.43 -9.36
N ALA A 323 -20.96 3.91 -8.50
CA ALA A 323 -20.76 5.13 -7.73
C ALA A 323 -19.56 5.01 -6.78
N PHE A 324 -19.41 3.88 -6.08
CA PHE A 324 -18.25 3.62 -5.22
C PHE A 324 -16.94 3.66 -5.98
N LEU A 325 -16.86 3.01 -7.14
CA LEU A 325 -15.65 3.03 -7.98
C LEU A 325 -15.34 4.45 -8.49
N ALA A 326 -16.37 5.23 -8.85
CA ALA A 326 -16.19 6.62 -9.29
C ALA A 326 -15.70 7.52 -8.14
N VAL A 327 -16.28 7.40 -6.95
CA VAL A 327 -15.82 8.16 -5.77
C VAL A 327 -14.40 7.74 -5.38
N LEU A 328 -14.08 6.44 -5.46
CA LEU A 328 -12.73 5.94 -5.22
C LEU A 328 -11.73 6.53 -6.21
N PHE A 329 -12.08 6.56 -7.51
CA PHE A 329 -11.27 7.20 -8.54
C PHE A 329 -10.99 8.67 -8.18
N MET A 330 -12.03 9.42 -7.82
CA MET A 330 -11.89 10.84 -7.46
C MET A 330 -11.07 11.04 -6.18
N HIS A 331 -11.25 10.18 -5.18
CA HIS A 331 -10.47 10.23 -3.94
C HIS A 331 -8.97 10.08 -4.21
N ILE A 332 -8.58 9.05 -4.98
CA ILE A 332 -7.17 8.80 -5.32
C ILE A 332 -6.60 9.87 -6.27
N LEU A 333 -7.43 10.40 -7.16
CA LEU A 333 -7.03 11.53 -8.03
C LEU A 333 -6.67 12.76 -7.19
N LEU A 334 -7.53 13.14 -6.24
CA LEU A 334 -7.33 14.31 -5.38
C LEU A 334 -6.10 14.16 -4.49
N THR A 335 -5.87 12.97 -3.91
CA THR A 335 -4.67 12.70 -3.10
C THR A 335 -3.39 12.73 -3.96
N GLY A 336 -3.44 12.22 -5.18
CA GLY A 336 -2.34 12.34 -6.15
C GLY A 336 -2.02 13.80 -6.51
N MET A 337 -3.05 14.64 -6.68
CA MET A 337 -2.87 16.07 -6.95
C MET A 337 -2.18 16.82 -5.82
N LEU A 338 -2.34 16.37 -4.57
CA LEU A 338 -1.76 16.99 -3.37
C LEU A 338 -0.25 16.75 -3.22
N GLN A 339 0.31 15.71 -3.86
CA GLN A 339 1.71 15.34 -3.69
C GLN A 339 2.69 16.44 -4.12
N ASN A 340 2.48 17.02 -5.31
CA ASN A 340 3.36 18.05 -5.87
C ASN A 340 3.31 19.42 -5.16
N PRO A 341 2.13 20.03 -4.92
CA PRO A 341 2.06 21.34 -4.26
C PRO A 341 2.60 21.28 -2.82
N SER A 342 2.37 20.17 -2.09
CA SER A 342 2.90 19.99 -0.72
C SER A 342 4.43 19.98 -0.69
N ASN A 343 5.07 19.32 -1.66
CA ASN A 343 6.52 19.32 -1.82
C ASN A 343 7.05 20.72 -2.18
N VAL A 344 6.37 21.44 -3.07
CA VAL A 344 6.78 22.80 -3.46
C VAL A 344 6.65 23.80 -2.29
N ILE A 345 5.59 23.74 -1.50
CA ILE A 345 5.42 24.59 -0.30
C ILE A 345 6.55 24.32 0.69
N THR A 346 6.85 23.03 0.92
CA THR A 346 7.93 22.62 1.82
C THR A 346 9.27 23.16 1.36
N LEU A 347 9.62 23.02 0.07
CA LEU A 347 10.89 23.49 -0.48
C LEU A 347 11.00 25.03 -0.50
N ARG A 348 9.94 25.76 -0.86
CA ARG A 348 9.95 27.24 -0.90
C ARG A 348 10.20 27.86 0.48
N ARG A 349 9.68 27.23 1.54
CA ARG A 349 9.88 27.69 2.92
C ARG A 349 11.32 27.51 3.40
N LEU A 350 11.98 26.45 2.95
CA LEU A 350 13.39 26.20 3.25
C LEU A 350 14.30 27.17 2.50
N THR A 351 14.02 27.46 1.22
CA THR A 351 14.83 28.38 0.40
C THR A 351 14.67 29.84 0.80
N GLN A 352 13.44 30.29 1.11
CA GLN A 352 13.20 31.69 1.52
C GLN A 352 13.83 32.04 2.88
N LYS A 353 13.93 31.08 3.81
CA LYS A 353 14.61 31.31 5.08
C LYS A 353 16.14 31.24 4.96
N ARG A 354 16.69 30.48 4.00
CA ARG A 354 18.14 30.43 3.76
C ARG A 354 18.67 31.78 3.23
N SER A 355 17.92 32.46 2.36
CA SER A 355 18.31 33.80 1.88
C SER A 355 18.27 34.86 2.99
N GLN A 356 17.31 34.80 3.93
CA GLN A 356 17.27 35.66 5.12
C GLN A 356 18.38 35.37 6.14
N SER A 357 18.81 34.11 6.30
CA SER A 357 19.94 33.80 7.18
C SER A 357 21.29 34.27 6.62
N THR A 358 21.46 34.29 5.30
CA THR A 358 22.70 34.80 4.68
C THR A 358 22.78 36.33 4.72
N THR A 359 21.64 37.03 4.66
CA THR A 359 21.61 38.51 4.75
C THR A 359 21.81 39.03 6.17
N ASN A 360 21.53 38.23 7.20
CA ASN A 360 21.75 38.61 8.60
C ASN A 360 23.15 38.23 9.12
N GLY A 361 24.04 37.73 8.26
CA GLY A 361 25.41 37.31 8.61
C GLY A 361 26.52 38.31 8.26
N SER A 362 26.21 39.46 7.67
CA SER A 362 27.19 40.48 7.30
C SER A 362 26.80 41.85 7.85
N THR A 363 27.33 42.23 9.01
CA THR A 363 27.34 43.64 9.45
C THR A 363 28.45 43.90 10.46
N THR A 364 29.51 44.59 10.02
CA THR A 364 30.37 45.49 10.82
C THR A 364 31.02 46.55 9.91
N SER A 365 30.32 47.71 9.79
CA SER A 365 30.75 49.14 9.82
C SER A 365 31.95 49.72 9.01
N PRO A 366 32.14 51.07 8.90
CA PRO A 366 31.20 52.23 8.82
C PRO A 366 31.54 53.27 7.70
N GLY A 367 30.62 54.21 7.36
CA GLY A 367 30.97 55.54 6.80
C GLY A 367 30.04 56.20 5.76
N SER A 368 29.11 57.05 6.24
CA SER A 368 28.38 58.24 5.69
C SER A 368 28.77 58.89 4.32
N PRO A 369 28.01 59.89 3.80
CA PRO A 369 26.60 59.94 3.34
C PRO A 369 26.45 60.53 1.91
N HIS A 370 25.28 60.40 1.27
CA HIS A 370 24.59 61.43 0.45
C HIS A 370 23.61 60.79 -0.54
N GLN A 371 22.37 61.29 -0.53
CA GLN A 371 21.41 61.22 -1.63
C GLN A 371 21.21 62.67 -2.12
N PRO A 372 20.90 62.92 -3.41
CA PRO A 372 19.51 62.80 -3.86
C PRO A 372 19.32 62.20 -5.27
N THR A 373 18.13 61.63 -5.48
CA THR A 373 17.41 61.28 -6.74
C THR A 373 17.49 62.36 -7.85
N PRO A 374 17.21 62.14 -9.17
CA PRO A 374 15.95 61.52 -9.69
C PRO A 374 15.94 60.88 -11.12
N HIS A 375 14.74 60.43 -11.52
CA HIS A 375 14.15 60.31 -12.88
C HIS A 375 14.02 58.97 -13.65
N ARG A 376 12.73 58.63 -13.79
CA ARG A 376 11.94 57.93 -14.84
C ARG A 376 12.44 58.10 -16.30
N THR A 377 12.66 57.00 -17.03
CA THR A 377 11.95 56.66 -18.30
C THR A 377 12.32 55.27 -18.85
N THR A 378 11.36 54.72 -19.59
CA THR A 378 11.22 53.45 -20.31
C THR A 378 12.14 53.26 -21.53
N HIS A 379 12.70 52.06 -21.74
CA HIS A 379 12.45 51.17 -22.91
C HIS A 379 13.48 50.01 -23.02
N SER A 380 12.93 48.80 -23.14
CA SER A 380 13.32 47.65 -23.97
C SER A 380 14.78 47.13 -24.08
N ALA A 381 14.87 45.83 -23.80
CA ALA A 381 15.79 44.80 -24.32
C ALA A 381 17.29 44.93 -24.00
N VAL A 382 17.87 43.84 -23.47
CA VAL A 382 19.17 43.26 -23.88
C VAL A 382 19.49 42.04 -23.00
N SER A 383 19.69 40.91 -23.70
CA SER A 383 20.59 39.77 -23.44
C SER A 383 20.62 39.04 -22.09
N ALA A 384 20.55 37.71 -22.20
CA ALA A 384 21.13 36.75 -21.27
C ALA A 384 22.62 37.01 -20.95
N PRO A 385 23.11 36.51 -19.80
CA PRO A 385 24.50 36.10 -19.66
C PRO A 385 24.63 34.56 -19.62
N LYS A 386 25.65 34.10 -20.33
CA LYS A 386 26.12 32.73 -20.48
C LYS A 386 26.93 32.25 -19.27
N GLU A 387 26.90 30.93 -19.09
CA GLU A 387 27.98 29.99 -18.72
C GLU A 387 28.90 30.31 -17.53
N CYS A 388 28.85 29.44 -16.50
CA CYS A 388 30.07 28.88 -15.92
C CYS A 388 30.12 27.38 -16.26
N ASP A 389 31.26 27.00 -16.85
CA ASP A 389 31.69 25.67 -17.26
C ASP A 389 31.51 24.59 -16.19
N GLN A 390 31.01 23.44 -16.64
CA GLN A 390 31.08 22.17 -15.93
C GLN A 390 31.67 21.11 -16.87
N SER A 391 32.99 21.17 -17.04
CA SER A 391 33.78 20.07 -17.60
C SER A 391 34.63 19.47 -16.47
N HIS A 392 34.12 18.44 -15.80
CA HIS A 392 34.86 17.23 -15.42
C HIS A 392 33.93 16.27 -14.67
N LEU A 393 33.98 15.00 -15.11
CA LEU A 393 33.43 13.78 -14.51
C LEU A 393 31.99 13.38 -14.86
N HIS A 394 31.86 12.77 -16.04
CA HIS A 394 30.77 11.86 -16.41
C HIS A 394 31.01 10.46 -15.81
N SER A 395 29.88 9.75 -15.65
CA SER A 395 29.71 8.28 -15.53
C SER A 395 29.69 7.65 -14.13
N HIS A 396 28.48 7.39 -13.64
CA HIS A 396 28.05 6.03 -13.28
C HIS A 396 26.53 5.93 -13.46
N VAL A 397 26.12 5.30 -14.57
CA VAL A 397 24.81 4.70 -14.78
C VAL A 397 24.98 3.23 -14.40
N GLN A 398 24.11 2.68 -13.54
CA GLN A 398 23.94 1.24 -13.41
C GLN A 398 22.44 0.92 -13.36
N GLU A 399 21.94 0.45 -14.51
CA GLU A 399 20.89 -0.57 -14.58
C GLU A 399 21.46 -1.89 -14.08
N GLU A 400 20.75 -2.59 -13.21
CA GLU A 400 20.97 -4.03 -12.95
C GLU A 400 19.88 -4.82 -13.68
N GLN A 401 20.26 -5.47 -14.78
CA GLN A 401 19.54 -6.61 -15.34
C GLN A 401 20.43 -7.86 -15.30
N TRP A 402 19.87 -8.89 -14.64
CA TRP A 402 19.90 -10.32 -14.99
C TRP A 402 21.24 -10.96 -15.37
N ASN A 403 21.78 -11.76 -14.44
CA ASN A 403 22.95 -12.61 -14.67
C ASN A 403 22.63 -13.82 -15.59
N ASN A 404 23.39 -13.81 -16.67
CA ASN A 404 23.65 -14.68 -17.84
C ASN A 404 24.01 -16.18 -17.53
N PRO A 405 24.47 -17.02 -18.50
CA PRO A 405 23.72 -17.98 -19.32
C PRO A 405 24.16 -19.48 -19.19
N ARG A 406 23.34 -20.39 -19.74
CA ARG A 406 23.71 -21.76 -20.21
C ARG A 406 24.42 -21.60 -21.57
N THR A 407 25.48 -22.29 -22.00
CA THR A 407 25.91 -23.72 -22.04
C THR A 407 27.20 -23.70 -22.92
N LEU A 408 28.22 -24.58 -22.89
CA LEU A 408 28.26 -26.04 -22.94
C LEU A 408 29.76 -26.49 -23.01
N VAL A 409 30.01 -27.74 -22.58
CA VAL A 409 31.12 -28.67 -22.89
C VAL A 409 32.22 -28.94 -21.83
N ASN A 410 32.14 -30.18 -21.32
CA ASN A 410 32.95 -31.06 -20.44
C ASN A 410 34.24 -31.64 -21.10
N PRO A 411 35.03 -32.59 -20.53
CA PRO A 411 35.39 -33.03 -19.15
C PRO A 411 36.96 -33.12 -18.96
N PRO A 412 37.63 -33.87 -18.02
CA PRO A 412 37.51 -35.32 -17.69
C PRO A 412 37.49 -35.72 -16.18
N VAL A 413 37.08 -36.98 -15.98
CA VAL A 413 37.09 -37.90 -14.80
C VAL A 413 35.99 -37.74 -13.75
#